data_AF-A0A846TXH7-F1
#
_entry.id   AF-A0A846TXH7-F1
#
_cell.length_a   1.000
_cell.length_b   1.000
_cell.length_c   1.000
_cell.angle_alpha   90.00
_cell.angle_beta   90.00
_cell.angle_gamma   90.00
#
_symmetry.space_group_name_H-M   'P 1'
#
loop_
_entity.id
_entity.type
_entity.pdbx_description
1 polymer ?
#
loop_
_entity_poly.entity_id
_entity_poly.type
_entity_poly.pdbx_seq_one_letter_code
_entity_poly.pdbx_strand_id
1 'polypeptide(L)'
;MEPFLRLQAASLQDDCSAFNIGLAPAATQKRVDGWPEFSVDVVNAKELEDQSSTYKTRIFNNNDINFSNFFPEWRKICTQLPIPTALLYPSNQPITLEARVVQAVNALEACHRKLGQTDTDPPEAYEQLKSDLANLPTPINRKRRERILKLYSRTKEPTLESRLLSVVESLGAKSCHILTSHQPEEWAHIASRLRNVLSHGLETNTNIEQNVNLLWQVINTTTLAITLQLIQAAGADVENILQKPQNRSLEQANPNNRIDWKLFSSHETFPPLSSVSNDDPPSRPFDRP
;
A
#
# COMPACT_ATOMS: atom_id res chain seq x y z
N MET A 1 -4.58 -5.43 26.87
CA MET A 1 -5.97 -5.54 27.39
C MET A 1 -6.81 -4.30 27.06
N GLU A 2 -6.24 -3.10 26.92
CA GLU A 2 -6.94 -1.89 26.43
C GLU A 2 -7.65 -1.97 25.06
N PRO A 3 -7.14 -2.69 24.03
CA PRO A 3 -7.81 -2.75 22.72
C PRO A 3 -9.19 -3.43 22.76
N PHE A 4 -9.36 -4.37 23.70
CA PHE A 4 -10.59 -5.13 23.88
C PHE A 4 -11.66 -4.28 24.58
N LEU A 5 -11.26 -3.43 25.53
CA LEU A 5 -12.18 -2.53 26.25
C LEU A 5 -12.74 -1.42 25.35
N ARG A 6 -12.00 -0.95 24.34
CA ARG A 6 -12.53 0.07 23.40
C ARG A 6 -13.55 -0.49 22.40
N LEU A 7 -13.40 -1.75 21.97
CA LEU A 7 -14.40 -2.43 21.13
C LEU A 7 -15.62 -2.88 21.95
N GLN A 8 -15.42 -3.32 23.19
CA GLN A 8 -16.50 -3.79 24.06
C GLN A 8 -17.30 -2.65 24.72
N ALA A 9 -16.66 -1.53 25.08
CA ALA A 9 -17.37 -0.34 25.55
C ALA A 9 -18.21 0.30 24.44
N ALA A 10 -17.75 0.26 23.19
CA ALA A 10 -18.54 0.68 22.04
C ALA A 10 -19.73 -0.26 21.80
N SER A 11 -19.61 -1.56 22.07
CA SER A 11 -20.67 -2.57 21.85
C SER A 11 -21.84 -2.49 22.84
N LEU A 12 -21.69 -1.79 23.97
CA LEU A 12 -22.66 -1.77 25.07
C LEU A 12 -23.32 -0.40 25.30
N GLN A 13 -22.85 0.65 24.62
CA GLN A 13 -23.46 1.98 24.62
C GLN A 13 -23.56 2.44 23.17
N ASP A 14 -24.79 2.68 22.71
CA ASP A 14 -25.21 3.29 21.44
C ASP A 14 -24.16 3.41 20.30
N ASP A 15 -24.46 2.77 19.17
CA ASP A 15 -23.89 3.07 17.84
C ASP A 15 -22.36 2.90 17.67
N CYS A 16 -21.92 1.63 17.63
CA CYS A 16 -20.58 1.23 17.17
C CYS A 16 -20.28 1.61 15.70
N SER A 17 -19.44 2.61 15.47
CA SER A 17 -18.68 2.80 14.23
C SER A 17 -17.22 2.34 14.42
N ALA A 18 -16.95 1.04 14.32
CA ALA A 18 -15.60 0.50 14.54
C ALA A 18 -14.60 0.78 13.39
N PHE A 19 -15.10 1.25 12.25
CA PHE A 19 -14.30 1.58 11.06
C PHE A 19 -14.70 2.97 10.57
N ASN A 20 -14.28 4.02 11.29
CA ASN A 20 -14.37 5.38 10.76
C ASN A 20 -13.20 5.59 9.78
N ILE A 21 -13.44 5.31 8.49
CA ILE A 21 -12.59 5.88 7.43
C ILE A 21 -13.05 7.34 7.30
N GLY A 22 -12.45 8.22 8.10
CA GLY A 22 -12.64 9.65 7.94
C GLY A 22 -12.01 10.10 6.64
N LEU A 23 -12.79 10.22 5.57
CA LEU A 23 -12.39 10.98 4.40
C LEU A 23 -12.50 12.47 4.78
N ALA A 24 -11.37 13.17 4.83
CA ALA A 24 -11.38 14.62 5.04
C ALA A 24 -12.18 15.30 3.90
N PRO A 25 -12.97 16.36 4.17
CA PRO A 25 -13.72 17.05 3.13
C PRO A 25 -12.77 17.60 2.06
N ALA A 26 -13.17 17.47 0.80
CA ALA A 26 -12.43 17.99 -0.34
C ALA A 26 -12.31 19.52 -0.21
N ALA A 27 -11.07 20.03 -0.23
CA ALA A 27 -10.83 21.47 -0.30
C ALA A 27 -11.50 22.04 -1.56
N THR A 28 -12.20 23.18 -1.41
CA THR A 28 -12.88 23.86 -2.50
C THR A 28 -11.85 24.37 -3.52
N GLN A 29 -11.81 23.75 -4.70
CA GLN A 29 -10.83 24.07 -5.74
C GLN A 29 -11.27 25.29 -6.56
N LYS A 30 -10.53 26.41 -6.47
CA LYS A 30 -10.57 27.48 -7.50
C LYS A 30 -9.45 27.24 -8.51
N ARG A 31 -9.75 27.40 -9.79
CA ARG A 31 -8.76 27.36 -10.88
C ARG A 31 -8.34 28.80 -11.20
N VAL A 32 -7.05 29.07 -11.09
CA VAL A 32 -6.40 30.28 -11.63
C VAL A 32 -5.25 29.78 -12.51
N ASP A 33 -5.20 30.23 -13.76
CA ASP A 33 -4.13 29.93 -14.72
C ASP A 33 -3.84 28.44 -15.03
N GLY A 34 -4.89 27.62 -15.09
CA GLY A 34 -4.79 26.22 -15.55
C GLY A 34 -4.17 25.25 -14.53
N TRP A 35 -3.71 25.75 -13.37
CA TRP A 35 -3.29 24.95 -12.24
C TRP A 35 -4.25 25.14 -11.05
N PRO A 36 -4.53 24.10 -10.25
CA PRO A 36 -5.33 24.27 -9.05
C PRO A 36 -4.52 25.01 -7.99
N GLU A 37 -4.95 26.23 -7.66
CA GLU A 37 -4.44 26.98 -6.51
C GLU A 37 -5.19 26.47 -5.27
N PHE A 38 -4.45 25.92 -4.30
CA PHE A 38 -5.02 25.49 -3.02
C PHE A 38 -4.68 26.54 -1.96
N SER A 39 -5.64 27.39 -1.61
CA SER A 39 -5.58 28.10 -0.33
C SER A 39 -5.79 27.08 0.77
N VAL A 40 -4.77 26.87 1.61
CA VAL A 40 -4.96 26.15 2.87
C VAL A 40 -5.70 27.12 3.79
N ASP A 41 -7.02 27.15 3.67
CA ASP A 41 -7.84 27.75 4.72
C ASP A 41 -7.52 26.98 6.00
N VAL A 42 -7.09 27.69 7.04
CA VAL A 42 -6.88 27.11 8.37
C VAL A 42 -8.27 26.73 8.89
N VAL A 43 -8.71 25.53 8.52
CA VAL A 43 -10.02 25.03 8.92
C VAL A 43 -10.01 24.90 10.44
N ASN A 44 -10.98 25.54 11.09
CA ASN A 44 -11.13 25.50 12.53
C ASN A 44 -11.35 24.04 12.95
N ALA A 45 -10.53 23.54 13.89
CA ALA A 45 -10.62 22.14 14.37
C ALA A 45 -12.04 21.76 14.82
N LYS A 46 -12.81 22.75 15.31
CA LYS A 46 -14.20 22.59 15.74
C LYS A 46 -15.18 22.41 14.57
N GLU A 47 -14.96 23.08 13.44
CA GLU A 47 -15.75 22.85 12.21
C GLU A 47 -15.42 21.50 11.58
N LEU A 48 -14.17 21.02 11.71
CA LEU A 48 -13.79 19.68 11.25
C LEU A 48 -14.46 18.58 12.10
N GLU A 49 -14.59 18.79 13.41
CA GLU A 49 -15.32 17.90 14.33
C GLU A 49 -16.83 17.90 14.04
N ASP A 50 -17.45 19.07 13.86
CA ASP A 50 -18.87 19.20 13.56
C ASP A 50 -19.21 18.60 12.17
N GLN A 51 -18.34 18.76 11.17
CA GLN A 51 -18.51 18.11 9.86
C GLN A 51 -18.24 16.60 9.93
N SER A 52 -17.27 16.14 10.73
CA SER A 52 -16.99 14.71 10.93
C SER A 52 -18.20 13.95 11.52
N SER A 53 -19.02 14.61 12.34
CA SER A 53 -20.26 14.02 12.87
C SER A 53 -21.30 13.67 11.78
N THR A 54 -21.27 14.39 10.64
CA THR A 54 -22.21 14.22 9.52
C THR A 54 -21.78 13.08 8.57
N TYR A 55 -20.50 12.72 8.55
CA TYR A 55 -19.92 11.69 7.67
C TYR A 55 -19.54 10.40 8.39
N LYS A 56 -20.21 10.04 9.49
CA LYS A 56 -20.17 8.67 10.02
C LYS A 56 -20.93 7.72 9.07
N THR A 57 -20.41 7.55 7.86
CA THR A 57 -20.90 6.54 6.93
C THR A 57 -20.55 5.20 7.53
N ARG A 58 -21.55 4.49 8.06
CA ARG A 58 -21.38 3.10 8.51
C ARG A 58 -21.10 2.26 7.27
N ILE A 59 -19.83 1.94 7.06
CA ILE A 59 -19.37 1.15 5.92
C ILE A 59 -19.96 -0.27 6.00
N PHE A 60 -20.20 -0.77 7.22
CA PHE A 60 -20.67 -2.12 7.48
C PHE A 60 -21.97 -2.12 8.29
N ASN A 61 -22.89 -3.02 7.94
CA ASN A 61 -24.02 -3.39 8.79
C ASN A 61 -24.00 -4.89 9.14
N ASN A 62 -24.86 -5.32 10.07
CA ASN A 62 -24.95 -6.73 10.50
C ASN A 62 -25.33 -7.71 9.38
N ASN A 63 -25.81 -7.21 8.24
CA ASN A 63 -26.14 -8.03 7.08
C ASN A 63 -24.95 -8.16 6.11
N ASP A 64 -23.89 -7.35 6.26
CA ASP A 64 -22.68 -7.38 5.42
C ASP A 64 -21.66 -8.40 5.89
N ILE A 65 -21.59 -8.62 7.20
CA ILE A 65 -20.52 -9.38 7.83
C ILE A 65 -21.12 -10.39 8.79
N ASN A 66 -20.75 -11.66 8.61
CA ASN A 66 -21.02 -12.68 9.62
C ASN A 66 -20.06 -12.48 10.80
N PHE A 67 -20.50 -11.70 11.79
CA PHE A 67 -19.68 -11.35 12.96
C PHE A 67 -19.15 -12.54 13.75
N SER A 68 -19.87 -13.66 13.78
CA SER A 68 -19.43 -14.88 14.46
C SER A 68 -18.15 -15.45 13.87
N ASN A 69 -17.94 -15.31 12.57
CA ASN A 69 -16.73 -15.75 11.88
C ASN A 69 -15.70 -14.62 11.75
N PHE A 70 -16.16 -13.39 11.53
CA PHE A 70 -15.30 -12.25 11.26
C PHE A 70 -14.40 -11.89 12.46
N PHE A 71 -14.95 -11.78 13.67
CA PHE A 71 -14.16 -11.34 14.83
C PHE A 71 -13.00 -12.27 15.18
N PRO A 72 -13.19 -13.61 15.22
CA PRO A 72 -12.09 -14.55 15.41
C PRO A 72 -10.98 -14.39 14.37
N GLU A 73 -11.33 -14.28 13.09
CA GLU A 73 -10.36 -14.11 12.00
C GLU A 73 -9.68 -12.75 12.05
N TRP A 74 -10.43 -11.67 12.27
CA TRP A 74 -9.88 -10.33 12.47
C TRP A 74 -8.82 -10.31 13.58
N ARG A 75 -9.09 -10.97 14.72
CA ARG A 75 -8.13 -11.06 15.82
C ARG A 75 -6.85 -11.83 15.42
N LYS A 76 -6.97 -12.90 14.64
CA LYS A 76 -5.80 -13.62 14.09
C LYS A 76 -5.00 -12.71 13.15
N ILE A 77 -5.68 -11.95 12.29
CA ILE A 77 -5.05 -10.99 11.39
C ILE A 77 -4.30 -9.92 12.18
N CYS A 78 -4.92 -9.29 13.19
CA CYS A 78 -4.24 -8.28 14.02
C CYS A 78 -2.99 -8.82 14.73
N THR A 79 -2.97 -10.11 15.07
CA THR A 79 -1.81 -10.73 15.71
C THR A 79 -0.72 -11.12 14.70
N GLN A 80 -1.08 -11.50 13.48
CA GLN A 80 -0.14 -11.87 12.42
C GLN A 80 0.41 -10.67 11.64
N LEU A 81 -0.35 -9.57 11.57
CA LEU A 81 -0.07 -8.37 10.79
C LEU A 81 -0.12 -7.10 11.65
N PRO A 82 0.72 -6.98 12.70
CA PRO A 82 0.69 -5.82 13.58
C PRO A 82 0.96 -4.50 12.85
N ILE A 83 1.87 -4.50 11.86
CA ILE A 83 2.23 -3.28 11.11
C ILE A 83 1.05 -2.76 10.28
N PRO A 84 0.41 -3.55 9.38
CA PRO A 84 -0.79 -3.09 8.67
C PRO A 84 -1.92 -2.66 9.60
N THR A 85 -2.16 -3.42 10.69
CA THR A 85 -3.25 -3.06 11.61
C THR A 85 -2.96 -1.80 12.43
N ALA A 86 -1.69 -1.51 12.76
CA ALA A 86 -1.32 -0.27 13.44
C ALA A 86 -1.59 0.97 12.59
N LEU A 87 -1.50 0.87 11.25
CA LEU A 87 -1.82 2.01 10.36
C LEU A 87 -3.30 2.39 10.36
N LEU A 88 -4.19 1.46 10.72
CA LEU A 88 -5.62 1.76 10.87
C LEU A 88 -5.92 2.61 12.12
N TYR A 89 -4.96 2.66 13.06
CA TYR A 89 -5.04 3.43 14.29
C TYR A 89 -3.86 4.41 14.33
N PRO A 90 -3.90 5.48 13.51
CA PRO A 90 -2.76 6.38 13.39
C PRO A 90 -2.36 6.92 14.77
N SER A 91 -1.06 6.82 15.05
CA SER A 91 -0.45 7.41 16.23
C SER A 91 -0.53 8.93 16.17
N ASN A 92 -0.72 9.60 17.31
CA ASN A 92 -0.65 11.06 17.42
C ASN A 92 0.79 11.59 17.28
N GLN A 93 1.77 10.73 17.00
CA GLN A 93 3.15 11.15 16.79
C GLN A 93 3.30 11.90 15.47
N PRO A 94 3.98 13.06 15.47
CA PRO A 94 4.26 13.79 14.24
C PRO A 94 5.21 12.97 13.37
N ILE A 95 4.73 12.55 12.20
CA ILE A 95 5.50 11.85 11.17
C ILE A 95 5.37 12.60 9.85
N THR A 96 6.46 12.67 9.09
CA THR A 96 6.45 13.37 7.79
C THR A 96 5.64 12.60 6.76
N LEU A 97 5.19 13.26 5.67
CA LEU A 97 4.42 12.60 4.61
C LEU A 97 5.24 11.52 3.91
N GLU A 98 6.53 11.77 3.71
CA GLU A 98 7.47 10.83 3.12
C GLU A 98 7.57 9.54 3.95
N ALA A 99 7.73 9.69 5.27
CA ALA A 99 7.75 8.56 6.18
C ALA A 99 6.41 7.78 6.15
N ARG A 100 5.29 8.48 6.02
CA ARG A 100 3.96 7.85 5.89
C ARG A 100 3.80 7.07 4.58
N VAL A 101 4.31 7.57 3.46
CA VAL A 101 4.31 6.83 2.19
C VAL A 101 5.09 5.53 2.35
N VAL A 102 6.31 5.59 2.89
CA VAL A 102 7.15 4.41 3.11
C VAL A 102 6.47 3.41 4.04
N GLN A 103 5.87 3.87 5.14
CA GLN A 103 5.13 3.02 6.08
C GLN A 103 3.92 2.34 5.43
N ALA A 104 3.09 3.12 4.72
CA ALA A 104 1.89 2.59 4.06
C ALA A 104 2.24 1.54 2.99
N VAL A 105 3.19 1.84 2.11
CA VAL A 105 3.58 0.90 1.03
C VAL A 105 4.23 -0.37 1.61
N ASN A 106 5.11 -0.25 2.61
CA ASN A 106 5.69 -1.42 3.28
C ASN A 106 4.63 -2.27 4.00
N ALA A 107 3.60 -1.65 4.57
CA ALA A 107 2.50 -2.36 5.20
C ALA A 107 1.63 -3.10 4.18
N LEU A 108 1.31 -2.48 3.04
CA LEU A 108 0.58 -3.15 1.96
C LEU A 108 1.38 -4.32 1.38
N GLU A 109 2.70 -4.16 1.22
CA GLU A 109 3.59 -5.27 0.86
C GLU A 109 3.55 -6.39 1.92
N ALA A 110 3.52 -6.06 3.22
CA ALA A 110 3.40 -7.04 4.28
C ALA A 110 2.06 -7.80 4.21
N CYS A 111 0.96 -7.11 3.87
CA CYS A 111 -0.34 -7.75 3.59
C CYS A 111 -0.19 -8.75 2.44
N HIS A 112 0.39 -8.35 1.30
CA HIS A 112 0.62 -9.26 0.17
C HIS A 112 1.41 -10.50 0.60
N ARG A 113 2.53 -10.32 1.32
CA ARG A 113 3.40 -11.44 1.72
C ARG A 113 2.76 -12.43 2.70
N LYS A 114 1.75 -12.00 3.47
CA LYS A 114 1.12 -12.84 4.50
C LYS A 114 -0.26 -13.36 4.10
N LEU A 115 -1.01 -12.59 3.32
CA LEU A 115 -2.39 -12.89 2.93
C LEU A 115 -2.52 -13.25 1.45
N GLY A 116 -1.57 -12.80 0.62
CA GLY A 116 -1.57 -13.11 -0.81
C GLY A 116 -1.31 -14.58 -1.06
N GLN A 117 -1.98 -15.13 -2.07
CA GLN A 117 -1.61 -16.40 -2.68
C GLN A 117 -0.32 -16.15 -3.44
N THR A 118 0.82 -16.38 -2.82
CA THR A 118 2.09 -16.28 -3.53
C THR A 118 2.16 -17.43 -4.52
N ASP A 119 1.88 -17.14 -5.79
CA ASP A 119 2.23 -17.94 -6.98
C ASP A 119 3.77 -17.99 -7.19
N THR A 120 4.53 -18.08 -6.11
CA THR A 120 5.89 -18.60 -6.21
C THR A 120 5.76 -20.03 -6.71
N ASP A 121 6.41 -20.32 -7.83
CA ASP A 121 6.50 -21.67 -8.40
C ASP A 121 6.56 -22.73 -7.29
N PRO A 122 5.90 -23.90 -7.48
CA PRO A 122 5.93 -24.94 -6.47
C PRO A 122 7.39 -25.19 -6.06
N PRO A 123 7.67 -25.40 -4.76
CA PRO A 123 9.01 -25.66 -4.23
C PRO A 123 9.84 -26.66 -5.07
N GLU A 124 9.14 -27.54 -5.78
CA GLU A 124 9.63 -28.49 -6.77
C GLU A 124 10.51 -27.89 -7.87
N ALA A 125 10.15 -26.76 -8.50
CA ALA A 125 10.96 -26.20 -9.59
C ALA A 125 12.31 -25.66 -9.10
N TYR A 126 12.32 -25.07 -7.89
CA TYR A 126 13.54 -24.61 -7.23
C TYR A 126 14.43 -25.79 -6.79
N GLU A 127 13.83 -26.82 -6.18
CA GLU A 127 14.56 -28.03 -5.79
C GLU A 127 15.07 -28.82 -7.01
N GLN A 128 14.33 -28.81 -8.12
CA GLN A 128 14.77 -29.38 -9.39
C GLN A 128 16.00 -28.64 -9.94
N LEU A 129 15.96 -27.31 -10.03
CA LEU A 129 17.12 -26.51 -10.46
C LEU A 129 18.35 -26.77 -9.57
N LYS A 130 18.13 -26.86 -8.26
CA LYS A 130 19.18 -27.17 -7.29
C LYS A 130 19.75 -28.57 -7.52
N SER A 131 18.91 -29.57 -7.80
CA SER A 131 19.32 -30.93 -8.17
C SER A 131 20.13 -30.94 -9.47
N ASP A 132 19.62 -30.29 -10.53
CA ASP A 132 20.27 -30.21 -11.83
C ASP A 132 21.66 -29.58 -11.73
N LEU A 133 21.79 -28.48 -10.97
CA LEU A 133 23.08 -27.83 -10.70
C LEU A 133 24.05 -28.70 -9.89
N ALA A 134 23.56 -29.67 -9.12
CA ALA A 134 24.39 -30.64 -8.39
C ALA A 134 24.93 -31.74 -9.32
N ASN A 135 24.13 -32.12 -10.32
CA ASN A 135 24.37 -33.26 -11.20
C ASN A 135 25.05 -32.89 -12.53
N LEU A 136 25.52 -31.64 -12.67
CA LEU A 136 26.21 -31.20 -13.88
C LEU A 136 27.48 -32.03 -14.14
N PRO A 137 27.75 -32.44 -15.39
CA PRO A 137 28.93 -33.23 -15.76
C PRO A 137 30.26 -32.57 -15.38
N THR A 138 30.28 -31.24 -15.39
CA THR A 138 31.43 -30.44 -14.95
C THR A 138 31.05 -29.73 -13.64
N PRO A 139 31.73 -30.02 -12.52
CA PRO A 139 31.38 -29.43 -11.23
C PRO A 139 31.57 -27.92 -11.26
N ILE A 140 30.47 -27.18 -11.14
CA ILE A 140 30.49 -25.73 -10.94
C ILE A 140 30.94 -25.45 -9.50
N ASN A 141 31.81 -24.46 -9.29
CA ASN A 141 32.20 -24.09 -7.94
C ASN A 141 30.99 -23.64 -7.10
N ARG A 142 31.07 -23.87 -5.79
CA ARG A 142 29.99 -23.56 -4.85
C ARG A 142 29.48 -22.12 -4.95
N LYS A 143 30.38 -21.14 -5.06
CA LYS A 143 30.04 -19.71 -5.15
C LYS A 143 29.18 -19.39 -6.37
N ARG A 144 29.49 -19.98 -7.52
CA ARG A 144 28.74 -19.77 -8.77
C ARG A 144 27.39 -20.48 -8.73
N ARG A 145 27.30 -21.66 -8.13
CA ARG A 145 26.03 -22.36 -7.87
C ARG A 145 25.11 -21.54 -6.96
N GLU A 146 25.62 -21.04 -5.85
CA GLU A 146 24.89 -20.14 -4.94
C GLU A 146 24.43 -18.85 -5.64
N ARG A 147 25.29 -18.28 -6.51
CA ARG A 147 24.93 -17.11 -7.32
C ARG A 147 23.78 -17.40 -8.29
N ILE A 148 23.78 -18.55 -8.98
CA ILE A 148 22.71 -18.94 -9.90
C ILE A 148 21.39 -19.13 -9.14
N LEU A 149 21.42 -19.88 -8.03
CA LEU A 149 20.22 -20.09 -7.21
C LEU A 149 19.66 -18.78 -6.66
N LYS A 150 20.52 -17.86 -6.25
CA LYS A 150 20.13 -16.52 -5.79
C LYS A 150 19.59 -15.64 -6.91
N LEU A 151 20.13 -15.77 -8.13
CA LEU A 151 19.58 -15.07 -9.30
C LEU A 151 18.21 -15.63 -9.66
N TYR A 152 18.05 -16.95 -9.68
CA TYR A 152 16.78 -17.61 -9.94
C TYR A 152 15.71 -17.22 -8.93
N SER A 153 16.02 -17.25 -7.63
CA SER A 153 15.08 -16.82 -6.58
C SER A 153 14.68 -15.36 -6.77
N ARG A 154 15.64 -14.48 -7.08
CA ARG A 154 15.38 -13.06 -7.33
C ARG A 154 14.54 -12.80 -8.58
N THR A 155 14.72 -13.60 -9.64
CA THR A 155 13.91 -13.47 -10.87
C THR A 155 12.47 -13.96 -10.69
N LYS A 156 12.23 -14.78 -9.67
CA LYS A 156 10.91 -15.34 -9.34
C LYS A 156 10.19 -14.59 -8.23
N GLU A 157 10.91 -13.79 -7.45
CA GLU A 157 10.28 -12.90 -6.49
C GLU A 157 9.54 -11.77 -7.24
N PRO A 158 8.22 -11.60 -7.01
CA PRO A 158 7.49 -10.50 -7.62
C PRO A 158 8.09 -9.16 -7.18
N THR A 159 8.14 -8.19 -8.09
CA THR A 159 8.59 -6.84 -7.76
C THR A 159 7.62 -6.18 -6.77
N LEU A 160 8.06 -5.11 -6.08
CA LEU A 160 7.14 -4.35 -5.21
C LEU A 160 5.90 -3.89 -6.01
N GLU A 161 6.11 -3.32 -7.18
CA GLU A 161 5.05 -2.92 -8.12
C GLU A 161 4.06 -4.07 -8.41
N SER A 162 4.56 -5.25 -8.79
CA SER A 162 3.72 -6.43 -9.03
C SER A 162 2.94 -6.88 -7.79
N ARG A 163 3.55 -6.81 -6.60
CA ARG A 163 2.85 -7.12 -5.34
C ARG A 163 1.72 -6.13 -5.05
N LEU A 164 1.97 -4.83 -5.24
CA LEU A 164 0.96 -3.80 -5.01
C LEU A 164 -0.22 -3.97 -5.98
N LEU A 165 0.07 -4.18 -7.26
CA LEU A 165 -0.93 -4.47 -8.29
C LEU A 165 -1.76 -5.70 -7.94
N SER A 166 -1.11 -6.81 -7.60
CA SER A 166 -1.77 -8.05 -7.21
C SER A 166 -2.73 -7.87 -6.03
N VAL A 167 -2.36 -7.07 -5.02
CA VAL A 167 -3.27 -6.80 -3.89
C VAL A 167 -4.53 -6.08 -4.38
N VAL A 168 -4.39 -4.96 -5.11
CA VAL A 168 -5.57 -4.18 -5.50
C VAL A 168 -6.48 -4.93 -6.48
N GLU A 169 -5.91 -5.77 -7.35
CA GLU A 169 -6.69 -6.65 -8.24
C GLU A 169 -7.45 -7.73 -7.47
N SER A 170 -6.84 -8.29 -6.41
CA SER A 170 -7.46 -9.33 -5.58
C SER A 170 -8.67 -8.85 -4.77
N LEU A 171 -8.86 -7.53 -4.65
CA LEU A 171 -10.00 -6.92 -3.97
C LEU A 171 -11.28 -6.89 -4.83
N GLY A 172 -11.18 -7.24 -6.11
CA GLY A 172 -12.27 -7.14 -7.07
C GLY A 172 -12.18 -5.88 -7.94
N ALA A 173 -12.84 -5.94 -9.10
CA ALA A 173 -12.70 -4.92 -10.15
C ALA A 173 -13.17 -3.53 -9.69
N LYS A 174 -14.26 -3.47 -8.92
CA LYS A 174 -14.82 -2.22 -8.42
C LYS A 174 -13.92 -1.59 -7.36
N SER A 175 -13.48 -2.39 -6.40
CA SER A 175 -12.51 -1.96 -5.39
C SER A 175 -11.23 -1.43 -6.03
N CYS A 176 -10.69 -2.17 -7.01
CA CYS A 176 -9.53 -1.79 -7.79
C CYS A 176 -9.73 -0.45 -8.51
N HIS A 177 -10.87 -0.26 -9.19
CA HIS A 177 -11.18 0.98 -9.88
C HIS A 177 -11.28 2.20 -8.94
N ILE A 178 -11.93 2.05 -7.79
CA ILE A 178 -12.10 3.13 -6.82
C ILE A 178 -10.75 3.53 -6.20
N LEU A 179 -9.87 2.57 -5.96
CA LEU A 179 -8.55 2.79 -5.38
C LEU A 179 -7.60 3.49 -6.37
N THR A 180 -7.67 3.11 -7.64
CA THR A 180 -6.63 3.42 -8.63
C THR A 180 -7.13 4.33 -9.76
N SER A 181 -8.38 4.80 -9.70
CA SER A 181 -8.99 5.65 -10.74
C SER A 181 -8.93 5.01 -12.13
N HIS A 182 -9.19 3.70 -12.20
CA HIS A 182 -9.08 2.87 -13.41
C HIS A 182 -7.65 2.76 -13.99
N GLN A 183 -6.62 3.05 -13.20
CA GLN A 183 -5.21 3.03 -13.61
C GLN A 183 -4.36 2.25 -12.59
N PRO A 184 -4.64 0.94 -12.40
CA PRO A 184 -3.99 0.16 -11.35
C PRO A 184 -2.49 -0.05 -11.57
N GLU A 185 -2.07 -0.19 -12.83
CA GLU A 185 -0.68 -0.35 -13.24
C GLU A 185 0.11 0.93 -12.93
N GLU A 186 -0.42 2.10 -13.32
CA GLU A 186 0.23 3.38 -13.06
C GLU A 186 0.28 3.71 -11.56
N TRP A 187 -0.80 3.43 -10.82
CA TRP A 187 -0.82 3.58 -9.37
C TRP A 187 0.26 2.72 -8.69
N ALA A 188 0.34 1.43 -9.05
CA ALA A 188 1.30 0.50 -8.46
C ALA A 188 2.74 0.92 -8.79
N HIS A 189 2.98 1.36 -10.02
CA HIS A 189 4.26 1.89 -10.47
C HIS A 189 4.71 3.09 -9.64
N ILE A 190 3.83 4.09 -9.49
CA ILE A 190 4.13 5.33 -8.77
C ILE A 190 4.32 5.08 -7.28
N ALA A 191 3.46 4.28 -6.65
CA ALA A 191 3.57 3.94 -5.23
C ALA A 191 4.88 3.19 -4.93
N SER A 192 5.22 2.20 -5.75
CA SER A 192 6.49 1.46 -5.66
C SER A 192 7.69 2.39 -5.81
N ARG A 193 7.65 3.27 -6.82
CA ARG A 193 8.73 4.20 -7.12
C ARG A 193 8.94 5.22 -6.01
N LEU A 194 7.89 5.89 -5.55
CA LEU A 194 7.97 6.85 -4.45
C LEU A 194 8.54 6.20 -3.20
N ARG A 195 8.08 4.99 -2.84
CA ARG A 195 8.66 4.25 -1.72
C ARG A 195 10.16 4.03 -1.91
N ASN A 196 10.60 3.60 -3.08
CA ASN A 196 12.02 3.33 -3.35
C ASN A 196 12.88 4.60 -3.30
N VAL A 197 12.41 5.68 -3.93
CA VAL A 197 13.05 7.00 -3.91
C VAL A 197 13.23 7.50 -2.47
N LEU A 198 12.15 7.49 -1.70
CA LEU A 198 12.13 7.96 -0.31
C LEU A 198 12.94 7.06 0.64
N SER A 199 13.00 5.75 0.38
CA SER A 199 13.75 4.81 1.21
C SER A 199 15.27 4.87 0.97
N HIS A 200 15.69 5.28 -0.22
CA HIS A 200 17.09 5.24 -0.64
C HIS A 200 17.71 6.63 -0.85
N GLY A 201 16.92 7.70 -0.74
CA GLY A 201 17.40 9.07 -0.96
C GLY A 201 17.89 9.31 -2.39
N LEU A 202 17.32 8.60 -3.37
CA LEU A 202 17.70 8.75 -4.77
C LEU A 202 17.10 10.04 -5.33
N GLU A 203 17.91 10.92 -5.90
CA GLU A 203 17.40 12.08 -6.62
C GLU A 203 16.63 11.61 -7.86
N THR A 204 15.40 12.13 -8.05
CA THR A 204 14.66 11.93 -9.31
C THR A 204 14.65 13.21 -10.13
N ASN A 205 14.74 13.09 -11.45
CA ASN A 205 14.64 14.26 -12.33
C ASN A 205 13.24 14.91 -12.26
N THR A 206 12.24 14.13 -11.86
CA THR A 206 10.85 14.55 -11.75
C THR A 206 10.46 15.26 -10.45
N ASN A 207 11.28 15.23 -9.39
CA ASN A 207 10.91 15.72 -8.05
C ASN A 207 9.53 15.21 -7.56
N ILE A 208 9.11 14.01 -7.97
CA ILE A 208 7.78 13.46 -7.60
C ILE A 208 7.63 13.31 -6.09
N GLU A 209 8.74 13.10 -5.39
CA GLU A 209 8.83 13.00 -3.94
C GLU A 209 8.56 14.33 -3.22
N GLN A 210 8.61 15.46 -3.92
CA GLN A 210 8.29 16.78 -3.35
C GLN A 210 6.82 17.16 -3.58
N ASN A 211 6.08 16.40 -4.38
CA ASN A 211 4.68 16.68 -4.67
C ASN A 211 3.79 16.22 -3.49
N VAL A 212 3.49 17.15 -2.58
CA VAL A 212 2.66 16.93 -1.38
C VAL A 212 1.33 16.26 -1.70
N ASN A 213 0.67 16.68 -2.79
CA ASN A 213 -0.60 16.09 -3.20
C ASN A 213 -0.42 14.63 -3.59
N LEU A 214 0.59 14.31 -4.40
CA LEU A 214 0.88 12.94 -4.80
C LEU A 214 1.19 12.05 -3.59
N LEU A 215 2.02 12.51 -2.65
CA LEU A 215 2.34 11.77 -1.43
C LEU A 215 1.07 11.46 -0.62
N TRP A 216 0.23 12.48 -0.39
CA TRP A 216 -1.03 12.33 0.34
C TRP A 216 -1.96 11.33 -0.35
N GLN A 217 -2.03 11.38 -1.68
CA GLN A 217 -2.85 10.47 -2.47
C GLN A 217 -2.38 9.02 -2.39
N VAL A 218 -1.08 8.79 -2.47
CA VAL A 218 -0.49 7.45 -2.29
C VAL A 218 -0.75 6.93 -0.88
N ILE A 219 -0.61 7.77 0.16
CA ILE A 219 -0.93 7.37 1.54
C ILE A 219 -2.39 6.92 1.66
N ASN A 220 -3.34 7.71 1.15
CA ASN A 220 -4.76 7.43 1.33
C ASN A 220 -5.21 6.20 0.55
N THR A 221 -4.85 6.10 -0.73
CA THR A 221 -5.19 4.95 -1.57
C THR A 221 -4.56 3.66 -1.03
N THR A 222 -3.30 3.70 -0.60
CA THR A 222 -2.62 2.55 0.01
C THR A 222 -3.25 2.16 1.35
N THR A 223 -3.59 3.12 2.20
CA THR A 223 -4.25 2.84 3.49
C THR A 223 -5.64 2.25 3.30
N LEU A 224 -6.39 2.75 2.30
CA LEU A 224 -7.68 2.19 1.95
C LEU A 224 -7.53 0.76 1.41
N ALA A 225 -6.56 0.49 0.53
CA ALA A 225 -6.26 -0.85 0.04
C ALA A 225 -5.89 -1.82 1.19
N ILE A 226 -5.08 -1.37 2.16
CA ILE A 226 -4.79 -2.15 3.38
C ILE A 226 -6.07 -2.47 4.14
N THR A 227 -6.92 -1.47 4.36
CA THR A 227 -8.17 -1.62 5.11
C THR A 227 -9.08 -2.66 4.45
N LEU A 228 -9.29 -2.52 3.13
CA LEU A 228 -10.11 -3.45 2.36
C LEU A 228 -9.52 -4.86 2.37
N GLN A 229 -8.20 -5.00 2.20
CA GLN A 229 -7.54 -6.32 2.22
C GLN A 229 -7.69 -7.02 3.57
N LEU A 230 -7.53 -6.30 4.68
CA LEU A 230 -7.64 -6.89 6.02
C LEU A 230 -9.09 -7.30 6.33
N ILE A 231 -10.06 -6.51 5.85
CA ILE A 231 -11.49 -6.80 6.03
C ILE A 231 -11.93 -7.99 5.16
N GLN A 232 -11.45 -8.07 3.91
CA GLN A 232 -11.65 -9.22 3.04
C GLN A 232 -11.02 -10.48 3.62
N ALA A 233 -9.79 -10.40 4.13
CA ALA A 233 -9.10 -11.52 4.77
C ALA A 233 -9.84 -12.00 6.03
N ALA A 234 -10.57 -11.11 6.73
CA ALA A 234 -11.42 -11.48 7.85
C ALA A 234 -12.77 -12.09 7.41
N GLY A 235 -13.01 -12.26 6.12
CA GLY A 235 -14.17 -12.96 5.56
C GLY A 235 -15.32 -12.05 5.12
N ALA A 236 -15.09 -10.75 4.97
CA ALA A 236 -16.09 -9.84 4.40
C ALA A 236 -16.01 -9.79 2.87
N ASP A 237 -17.17 -9.69 2.21
CA ASP A 237 -17.25 -9.48 0.76
C ASP A 237 -17.17 -7.97 0.46
N VAL A 238 -15.95 -7.47 0.31
CA VAL A 238 -15.66 -6.05 0.09
C VAL A 238 -16.35 -5.52 -1.17
N GLU A 239 -16.39 -6.32 -2.23
CA GLU A 239 -16.97 -5.91 -3.50
C GLU A 239 -18.48 -5.67 -3.37
N ASN A 240 -19.19 -6.59 -2.71
CA ASN A 240 -20.62 -6.44 -2.43
C ASN A 240 -20.88 -5.24 -1.50
N ILE A 241 -20.04 -5.03 -0.50
CA ILE A 241 -20.16 -3.88 0.42
C ILE A 241 -20.07 -2.57 -0.35
N LEU A 242 -19.10 -2.43 -1.27
CA LEU A 242 -18.95 -1.22 -2.08
C LEU A 242 -20.07 -1.05 -3.12
N GLN A 243 -20.81 -2.11 -3.48
CA GLN A 243 -21.97 -2.00 -4.39
C GLN A 243 -23.19 -1.33 -3.76
N LYS A 244 -23.26 -1.27 -2.43
CA LYS A 244 -24.45 -0.74 -1.75
C LYS A 244 -24.66 0.76 -2.04
N PRO A 245 -25.90 1.21 -2.27
CA PRO A 245 -26.21 2.61 -2.62
C PRO A 245 -25.68 3.62 -1.59
N GLN A 246 -25.73 3.25 -0.30
CA GLN A 246 -25.21 4.06 0.81
C GLN A 246 -23.69 4.30 0.74
N ASN A 247 -22.96 3.45 0.01
CA ASN A 247 -21.52 3.52 -0.19
C ASN A 247 -21.13 4.15 -1.54
N ARG A 248 -22.10 4.50 -2.41
CA ARG A 248 -21.83 5.33 -3.61
C ARG A 248 -21.27 6.70 -3.24
N SER A 249 -21.58 7.18 -2.05
CA SER A 249 -20.98 8.38 -1.48
C SER A 249 -19.46 8.26 -1.39
N LEU A 250 -18.90 7.06 -1.15
CA LEU A 250 -17.45 6.85 -1.15
C LEU A 250 -16.87 7.01 -2.56
N GLU A 251 -17.55 6.56 -3.62
CA GLU A 251 -17.11 6.80 -5.00
C GLU A 251 -17.13 8.29 -5.37
N GLN A 252 -18.17 9.00 -4.93
CA GLN A 252 -18.36 10.42 -5.26
C GLN A 252 -17.51 11.35 -4.39
N ALA A 253 -17.32 10.99 -3.12
CA ALA A 253 -16.58 11.78 -2.15
C ALA A 253 -15.09 11.45 -2.15
N ASN A 254 -14.64 10.36 -2.75
CA ASN A 254 -13.21 10.07 -2.87
C ASN A 254 -12.57 11.09 -3.81
N PRO A 255 -11.81 12.09 -3.30
CA PRO A 255 -11.16 13.07 -4.17
C PRO A 255 -10.12 12.39 -5.09
N ASN A 256 -9.75 11.15 -4.78
CA ASN A 256 -8.77 10.36 -5.50
C ASN A 256 -9.31 9.87 -6.85
N ASN A 257 -10.64 9.78 -7.04
CA ASN A 257 -11.28 9.41 -8.31
C ASN A 257 -11.03 10.40 -9.47
N ARG A 258 -10.32 11.50 -9.20
CA ARG A 258 -9.91 12.51 -10.19
C ARG A 258 -8.41 12.52 -10.49
N ILE A 259 -7.64 11.61 -9.88
CA ILE A 259 -6.21 11.52 -10.13
C ILE A 259 -6.01 10.83 -11.47
N ASP A 260 -5.33 11.52 -12.37
CA ASP A 260 -4.78 10.91 -13.56
C ASP A 260 -3.34 10.48 -13.26
N TRP A 261 -3.16 9.23 -12.84
CA TRP A 261 -1.86 8.65 -12.51
C TRP A 261 -0.91 8.69 -13.72
N LYS A 262 -1.45 8.70 -14.95
CA LYS A 262 -0.66 8.84 -16.19
C LYS A 262 0.11 10.15 -16.28
N LEU A 263 -0.37 11.22 -15.65
CA LEU A 263 0.36 12.49 -15.60
C LEU A 263 1.69 12.36 -14.86
N PHE A 264 1.80 11.40 -13.94
CA PHE A 264 3.03 11.17 -13.18
C PHE A 264 3.90 10.05 -13.77
N SER A 265 3.33 9.19 -14.63
CA SER A 265 4.08 8.12 -15.31
C SER A 265 4.67 8.55 -16.65
N SER A 266 4.02 9.47 -17.37
CA SER A 266 4.42 9.90 -18.72
C SER A 266 5.69 10.76 -18.78
N HIS A 267 6.22 11.19 -17.63
CA HIS A 267 7.35 12.11 -17.58
C HIS A 267 8.74 11.50 -17.69
N GLU A 268 8.93 10.18 -17.87
CA GLU A 268 10.29 9.63 -17.96
C GLU A 268 10.46 8.36 -18.81
N THR A 269 11.36 8.48 -19.79
CA THR A 269 12.34 7.44 -20.12
C THR A 269 13.50 7.52 -19.12
N PHE A 270 13.65 6.52 -18.26
CA PHE A 270 14.91 6.31 -17.53
C PHE A 270 15.81 5.31 -18.26
N PRO A 271 17.14 5.48 -18.19
CA PRO A 271 18.04 4.37 -18.44
C PRO A 271 17.77 3.23 -17.43
N PRO A 272 17.81 1.96 -17.85
CA PRO A 272 17.53 0.83 -16.99
C PRO A 272 18.49 0.79 -15.79
N LEU A 273 17.97 0.42 -14.62
CA LEU A 273 18.69 0.24 -13.33
C LEU A 273 19.92 -0.68 -13.40
N SER A 274 20.16 -1.35 -14.53
CA SER A 274 21.35 -2.14 -14.82
C SER A 274 22.60 -1.32 -15.18
N SER A 275 22.52 0.01 -15.31
CA SER A 275 23.68 0.85 -15.65
C SER A 275 24.45 1.42 -14.44
N VAL A 276 24.15 0.98 -13.21
CA VAL A 276 25.08 1.21 -12.09
C VAL A 276 26.27 0.27 -12.34
N SER A 277 27.27 0.79 -13.06
CA SER A 277 28.58 0.17 -13.17
C SER A 277 29.05 -0.16 -11.76
N ASN A 278 29.34 -1.43 -11.49
CA ASN A 278 30.24 -1.77 -10.40
C ASN A 278 31.63 -1.33 -10.83
N ASP A 279 31.85 -0.02 -10.92
CA ASP A 279 33.21 0.49 -11.01
C ASP A 279 33.89 0.09 -9.71
N ASP A 280 34.99 -0.65 -9.88
CA ASP A 280 35.79 -1.18 -8.80
C ASP A 280 36.02 -0.12 -7.72
N PRO A 281 35.93 -0.48 -6.43
CA PRO A 281 36.26 0.46 -5.37
C PRO A 281 37.70 0.96 -5.62
N PRO A 282 37.94 2.29 -5.56
CA PRO A 282 39.27 2.83 -5.77
C PRO A 282 40.23 2.15 -4.79
N SER A 283 41.28 1.54 -5.36
CA SER A 283 42.34 0.89 -4.60
C SER A 283 42.92 1.91 -3.61
N ARG A 284 42.58 1.77 -2.33
CA ARG A 284 43.20 2.59 -1.28
C ARG A 284 44.68 2.19 -1.18
N PRO A 285 45.64 3.12 -1.29
CA PRO A 285 47.01 2.82 -0.98
C PRO A 285 47.11 2.55 0.53
N PHE A 286 47.51 1.33 0.88
CA PHE A 286 47.96 1.02 2.22
C PHE A 286 49.38 1.56 2.37
N ASP A 287 49.50 2.84 2.74
CA ASP A 287 50.70 3.29 3.42
C ASP A 287 50.53 2.98 4.91
N ARG A 288 51.38 2.10 5.42
CA ARG A 288 51.70 2.01 6.85
C ARG A 288 53.21 2.25 7.02
N PRO A 289 53.60 2.87 8.15
CA PRO A 289 55.00 3.14 8.50
C PRO A 289 55.82 1.87 8.73
#